data_AF-A0A379KFC1-F1
#
_entry.id   AF-A0A379KFC1-F1
#
_cell.length_a   1.000
_cell.length_b   1.000
_cell.length_c   1.000
_cell.angle_alpha   90.00
_cell.angle_beta   90.00
_cell.angle_gamma   90.00
#
_symmetry.space_group_name_H-M   'P 1'
#
loop_
_entity.id
_entity.type
_entity.pdbx_description
1 polymer ?
#
loop_
_entity_poly.entity_id
_entity_poly.type
_entity_poly.pdbx_seq_one_letter_code
_entity_poly.pdbx_strand_id
1 'polypeptide(L)' 'MQHARQALDTGLQRRRVDASKIQRELGWAPEETFESGIRKTAQSYLDNPEWVAHVKSGSYQQWIDTNYNARAAKA' A
#
# COMPACT_ATOMS: atom_id res chain seq x y z
N MET A 1 37.59 -1.11 3.18
CA MET A 1 36.24 -1.18 3.80
C MET A 1 35.78 0.21 4.26
N GLN A 2 35.63 1.20 3.34
CA GLN A 2 35.17 2.57 3.67
C GLN A 2 34.48 3.31 2.50
N HIS A 3 33.83 2.63 1.54
CA HIS A 3 33.25 3.30 0.35
C HIS A 3 31.81 2.89 -0.02
N ALA A 4 30.98 2.50 0.95
CA ALA A 4 29.60 2.07 0.64
C ALA A 4 28.56 2.65 1.62
N ARG A 5 28.63 3.95 1.93
CA ARG A 5 27.72 4.56 2.90
C ARG A 5 27.20 5.96 2.54
N GLN A 6 27.20 6.32 1.26
CA GLN A 6 26.91 7.70 0.84
C GLN A 6 25.83 7.85 -0.25
N ALA A 7 24.89 6.91 -0.38
CA ALA A 7 23.83 6.99 -1.40
C ALA A 7 22.44 6.60 -0.89
N LEU A 8 22.04 7.11 0.28
CA LEU A 8 20.63 7.20 0.66
C LEU A 8 20.25 8.67 0.81
N ASP A 9 20.55 9.42 -0.24
CA ASP A 9 20.07 10.78 -0.42
C ASP A 9 18.57 10.72 -0.79
N THR A 10 17.78 11.05 0.23
CA THR A 10 16.50 11.77 0.17
C THR A 10 15.93 12.13 -1.22
N GLY A 11 15.33 11.16 -1.90
CA GLY A 11 14.45 11.39 -3.06
C GLY A 11 13.22 10.50 -2.99
N LEU A 12 12.06 11.06 -2.64
CA LEU A 12 10.78 10.35 -2.70
C LEU A 12 10.57 9.83 -4.14
N GLN A 13 10.66 8.51 -4.34
CA GLN A 13 10.55 7.93 -5.68
C GLN A 13 9.12 8.09 -6.21
N ARG A 14 8.95 8.99 -7.19
CA ARG A 14 7.66 9.13 -7.88
C ARG A 14 7.47 7.95 -8.83
N ARG A 15 6.59 7.03 -8.49
CA ARG A 15 6.17 5.94 -9.39
C ARG A 15 4.98 6.39 -10.24
N ARG A 16 5.11 6.26 -11.55
CA ARG A 16 4.02 6.39 -12.54
C ARG A 16 3.99 5.11 -13.37
N VAL A 17 2.80 4.63 -13.70
CA VAL A 17 2.60 3.50 -14.60
C VAL A 17 1.92 4.03 -15.86
N ASP A 18 2.41 3.61 -17.03
CA ASP A 18 1.79 3.92 -18.32
C ASP A 18 0.94 2.72 -18.79
N ALA A 19 -0.37 2.92 -18.91
CA ALA A 19 -1.33 1.91 -19.34
C ALA A 19 -1.72 2.03 -20.83
N SER A 20 -1.05 2.88 -21.60
CA SER A 20 -1.41 3.15 -23.01
C SER A 20 -1.37 1.91 -23.90
N LYS A 21 -0.46 0.95 -23.61
CA LYS A 21 -0.36 -0.29 -24.40
C LYS A 21 -1.62 -1.15 -24.29
N ILE A 22 -2.07 -1.41 -23.07
CA ILE A 22 -3.25 -2.27 -22.83
C ILE A 22 -4.55 -1.58 -23.30
N GLN A 23 -4.60 -0.25 -23.21
CA GLN A 23 -5.69 0.56 -23.80
C GLN A 23 -5.78 0.37 -25.31
N ARG A 24 -4.66 0.48 -26.04
CA ARG A 24 -4.68 0.35 -27.51
C ARG A 24 -4.90 -1.08 -27.99
N GLU A 25 -4.26 -2.06 -27.35
CA GLU A 25 -4.23 -3.43 -27.85
C GLU A 25 -5.47 -4.22 -27.43
N LEU A 26 -6.01 -3.95 -26.25
CA LEU A 26 -7.13 -4.71 -25.68
C LEU A 26 -8.39 -3.85 -25.44
N GLY A 27 -8.34 -2.54 -25.71
CA GLY A 27 -9.45 -1.63 -25.42
C GLY A 27 -9.73 -1.43 -23.93
N TRP A 28 -8.81 -1.85 -23.06
CA TRP A 28 -9.02 -1.80 -21.61
C TRP A 28 -8.99 -0.37 -21.09
N ALA A 29 -9.95 0.01 -20.26
CA ALA A 29 -9.93 1.25 -19.50
C ALA A 29 -10.42 0.98 -18.07
N PRO A 30 -9.95 1.74 -17.06
CA PRO A 30 -10.46 1.59 -15.70
C PRO A 30 -11.94 2.01 -15.65
N GLU A 31 -12.77 1.15 -15.07
CA GLU A 31 -14.19 1.44 -14.82
C GLU A 31 -14.39 2.38 -13.62
N GLU A 32 -13.43 2.37 -12.69
CA GLU A 32 -13.48 3.20 -11.48
C GLU A 32 -12.52 4.37 -11.57
N THR A 33 -12.98 5.53 -11.09
CA THR A 33 -12.08 6.62 -10.74
C THR A 33 -11.49 6.38 -9.36
N PHE A 34 -10.46 7.14 -8.99
CA PHE A 34 -9.92 7.06 -7.62
C PHE A 34 -10.99 7.37 -6.56
N GLU A 35 -11.84 8.37 -6.81
CA GLU A 35 -12.88 8.77 -5.85
C GLU A 35 -13.94 7.67 -5.66
N SER A 36 -14.44 7.09 -6.74
CA SER A 36 -15.43 6.02 -6.65
C SER A 36 -14.82 4.76 -6.05
N GLY A 37 -13.59 4.42 -6.44
CA GLY A 37 -12.84 3.29 -5.92
C GLY A 37 -12.56 3.39 -4.42
N ILE A 38 -12.08 4.54 -3.92
CA ILE A 38 -11.77 4.70 -2.49
C ILE A 38 -13.04 4.67 -1.63
N ARG A 39 -14.16 5.23 -2.12
CA ARG A 39 -15.46 5.15 -1.44
C ARG A 39 -15.94 3.71 -1.33
N LYS A 40 -15.91 2.95 -2.43
CA LYS A 40 -16.29 1.53 -2.45
C LYS A 40 -15.37 0.70 -1.56
N THR A 41 -14.07 1.00 -1.56
CA THR A 41 -13.10 0.33 -0.68
C THR A 41 -13.45 0.57 0.79
N ALA A 42 -13.68 1.81 1.20
CA ALA A 42 -14.06 2.11 2.57
C ALA A 42 -15.35 1.40 2.98
N GLN A 43 -16.37 1.44 2.11
CA GLN A 43 -17.65 0.75 2.34
C GLN A 43 -17.46 -0.75 2.50
N SER A 44 -16.65 -1.39 1.65
CA SER A 44 -16.36 -2.82 1.74
C SER A 44 -15.75 -3.22 3.09
N TYR A 45 -14.92 -2.37 3.71
CA TYR A 45 -14.39 -2.65 5.05
C TYR A 45 -15.46 -2.56 6.14
N LEU A 46 -16.41 -1.62 6.01
CA LEU A 46 -17.52 -1.47 6.94
C LEU A 46 -18.51 -2.63 6.83
N ASP A 47 -18.75 -3.10 5.60
CA ASP A 47 -19.72 -4.17 5.32
C ASP A 47 -19.19 -5.57 5.70
N ASN A 48 -17.87 -5.74 5.85
CA ASN A 48 -17.24 -7.05 6.06
C ASN A 48 -16.40 -7.12 7.37
N PRO A 49 -16.99 -6.82 8.55
CA PRO A 49 -16.23 -6.76 9.81
C PRO A 49 -15.65 -8.11 10.24
N GLU A 50 -16.33 -9.22 9.94
CA GLU A 50 -15.83 -10.56 10.28
C GLU A 50 -14.58 -10.93 9.48
N TRP A 51 -14.56 -10.60 8.19
CA TRP A 51 -13.38 -10.79 7.35
C TRP A 51 -12.19 -9.98 7.89
N VAL A 52 -12.43 -8.72 8.27
CA VAL A 52 -11.41 -7.88 8.89
C VAL A 52 -10.90 -8.49 10.20
N ALA A 53 -11.78 -8.99 11.06
CA ALA A 53 -11.40 -9.62 12.32
C ALA A 53 -10.54 -10.87 12.10
N HIS A 54 -10.89 -11.70 11.11
CA HIS A 54 -10.13 -12.89 10.78
C HIS A 54 -8.71 -12.55 10.29
N VAL A 55 -8.58 -11.59 9.36
CA VAL A 55 -7.26 -11.15 8.83
C VAL A 55 -6.39 -10.51 9.91
N LYS A 56 -7.00 -9.80 10.88
CA LYS A 56 -6.26 -9.19 11.99
C LYS A 56 -5.77 -10.19 13.04
N SER A 57 -6.33 -11.40 13.05
CA SER A 57 -5.89 -12.43 13.99
C SER A 57 -4.54 -13.03 13.57
N GLY A 58 -3.72 -13.45 14.53
CA GLY A 58 -2.42 -14.10 14.27
C GLY A 58 -1.22 -13.13 14.18
N SER A 59 -0.32 -13.36 13.21
CA SER A 59 0.98 -12.68 13.10
C SER A 59 0.87 -11.19 12.72
N TYR A 60 -0.31 -10.72 12.29
CA TYR A 60 -0.53 -9.32 11.95
C TYR A 60 -0.27 -8.40 13.15
N GLN A 61 -0.78 -8.75 14.34
CA GLN A 61 -0.57 -7.95 15.54
C GLN A 61 0.92 -7.89 15.94
N GLN A 62 1.63 -9.02 15.84
CA GLN A 62 3.07 -9.08 16.13
C GLN A 62 3.89 -8.22 15.16
N TRP A 63 3.49 -8.21 13.87
CA TRP A 63 4.12 -7.34 12.89
C TRP A 63 3.85 -5.85 13.19
N ILE A 64 2.63 -5.49 13.59
CA ILE A 64 2.30 -4.12 13.99
C ILE A 64 3.21 -3.66 15.12
N ASP A 65 3.39 -4.47 16.16
CA ASP A 65 4.25 -4.11 17.29
C ASP A 65 5.72 -3.94 16.86
N THR A 66 6.22 -4.86 16.02
CA THR A 66 7.59 -4.80 15.49
C THR A 66 7.82 -3.55 14.63
N ASN A 67 6.89 -3.21 13.75
CA ASN A 67 7.09 -2.13 12.79
C ASN A 67 6.76 -0.75 13.37
N TYR A 68 5.74 -0.63 14.22
CA TYR A 68 5.28 0.67 14.73
C TYR A 68 5.77 0.96 16.15
N ASN A 69 5.66 0.01 17.10
CA ASN A 69 6.07 0.28 18.49
C ASN A 69 7.59 0.38 18.61
N ALA A 70 8.34 -0.49 17.92
CA ALA A 70 9.81 -0.41 17.94
C ALA A 70 10.36 0.83 17.21
N ARG A 71 9.63 1.37 16.22
CA ARG A 71 9.99 2.64 15.56
C ARG A 71 9.64 3.85 16.42
N ALA A 72 8.49 3.83 17.08
CA ALA A 72 8.07 4.89 18.00
C ALA A 72 9.00 4.98 19.22
N ALA A 73 9.50 3.85 19.74
CA ALA A 73 10.44 3.83 20.87
C ALA A 73 11.87 4.30 20.50
N LYS A 74 12.18 4.42 19.21
CA LYS A 74 13.49 4.85 18.70
C LYS A 74 13.48 6.31 18.20
N ALA A 75 12.31 6.92 18.10
CA ALA A 75 12.13 8.33 17.77
C ALA A 75 12.16 9.18 19.04
#